data_AF-A0A9D4VU03-F1
#
_entry.id   AF-A0A9D4VU03-F1
#
_cell.length_a   1.000
_cell.length_b   1.000
_cell.length_c   1.000
_cell.angle_alpha   90.00
_cell.angle_beta   90.00
_cell.angle_gamma   90.00
#
_symmetry.space_group_name_H-M   'P 1'
#
loop_
_entity.id
_entity.type
_entity.pdbx_description
1 polymer ?
#
loop_
_entity_poly.entity_id
_entity_poly.type
_entity_poly.pdbx_seq_one_letter_code
_entity_poly.pdbx_strand_id
1 'polypeptide(L)'
;IVMELKRIGFWVCGILLSCLCIDVKPYIEVKKMVGGFDGSLIFTLDSRISEGLGDKSFMLKEVKEVNDAVDSILEASDEVKRDAAKELETKLNKFVEGSDVVKAEMGDLFSKVMAQRTKLIDQLRKQY
;
A
#
# COMPACT_ATOMS: atom_id res chain seq x y z
N ILE A 1 2.23 -23.35 -6.76
CA ILE A 1 1.82 -22.78 -5.45
C ILE A 1 2.72 -21.62 -5.03
N VAL A 2 4.02 -21.81 -4.77
CA VAL A 2 4.91 -20.72 -4.29
C VAL A 2 4.97 -19.51 -5.25
N MET A 3 5.04 -19.75 -6.57
CA MET A 3 5.05 -18.67 -7.57
C MET A 3 3.72 -17.89 -7.62
N GLU A 4 2.59 -18.58 -7.47
CA GLU A 4 1.26 -17.95 -7.41
C GLU A 4 1.10 -17.11 -6.13
N LEU A 5 1.52 -17.63 -4.98
CA LEU A 5 1.50 -16.86 -3.72
C LEU A 5 2.36 -15.61 -3.81
N LYS A 6 3.53 -15.69 -4.46
CA LYS A 6 4.40 -14.54 -4.72
C LYS A 6 3.73 -13.51 -5.64
N ARG A 7 3.05 -13.96 -6.70
CA ARG A 7 2.26 -13.06 -7.58
C ARG A 7 1.14 -12.37 -6.83
N ILE A 8 0.38 -13.10 -6.00
CA ILE A 8 -0.70 -12.54 -5.17
C ILE A 8 -0.15 -11.54 -4.15
N GLY A 9 0.99 -11.85 -3.52
CA GLY A 9 1.65 -10.91 -2.61
C GLY A 9 2.00 -9.59 -3.30
N PHE A 10 2.62 -9.65 -4.48
CA PHE A 10 2.89 -8.46 -5.28
C PHE A 10 1.61 -7.73 -5.70
N TRP A 11 0.60 -8.46 -6.15
CA TRP A 11 -0.71 -7.89 -6.51
C TRP A 11 -1.29 -7.03 -5.38
N VAL A 12 -1.36 -7.58 -4.16
CA VAL A 12 -1.84 -6.86 -2.97
C VAL A 12 -0.98 -5.63 -2.68
N CYS A 13 0.35 -5.74 -2.76
CA CYS A 13 1.25 -4.61 -2.57
C CYS A 13 1.02 -3.49 -3.61
N GLY A 14 0.82 -3.86 -4.89
CA GLY A 14 0.53 -2.91 -5.95
C GLY A 14 -0.75 -2.12 -5.69
N ILE A 15 -1.81 -2.82 -5.25
CA ILE A 15 -3.09 -2.19 -4.86
C ILE A 15 -2.88 -1.23 -3.70
N LEU A 16 -2.24 -1.69 -2.62
CA LEU A 16 -2.02 -0.89 -1.43
C LEU A 16 -1.25 0.40 -1.75
N LEU A 17 -0.16 0.28 -2.52
CA LEU A 17 0.64 1.44 -2.95
C LEU A 17 -0.18 2.40 -3.80
N SER A 18 -1.00 1.89 -4.71
CA SER A 18 -1.87 2.74 -5.53
C SER A 18 -2.92 3.49 -4.72
N CYS A 19 -3.53 2.85 -3.72
CA CYS A 19 -4.48 3.51 -2.83
C CYS A 19 -3.80 4.56 -1.93
N LEU A 20 -2.56 4.33 -1.50
CA LEU A 20 -1.77 5.29 -0.72
C LEU A 20 -1.37 6.52 -1.56
N CYS A 21 -0.95 6.29 -2.81
CA CYS A 21 -0.52 7.37 -3.71
C CYS A 21 -1.69 8.06 -4.42
N ILE A 22 -2.90 7.51 -4.34
CA ILE A 22 -4.06 7.93 -5.16
C ILE A 22 -3.69 7.97 -6.65
N ASP A 23 -2.88 6.99 -7.07
CA ASP A 23 -2.37 6.85 -8.42
C ASP A 23 -2.40 5.37 -8.80
N VAL A 24 -2.89 5.04 -9.99
CA VAL A 24 -2.93 3.67 -10.52
C VAL A 24 -1.55 3.16 -10.95
N LYS A 25 -0.57 4.06 -11.14
CA LYS A 25 0.77 3.68 -11.63
C LYS A 25 1.48 2.60 -10.82
N PRO A 26 1.58 2.67 -9.47
CA PRO A 26 2.22 1.62 -8.66
C PRO A 26 1.64 0.22 -8.94
N TYR A 27 0.32 0.10 -8.99
CA TYR A 27 -0.37 -1.13 -9.34
C TYR A 27 -0.01 -1.61 -10.76
N ILE A 28 -0.01 -0.73 -11.76
CA ILE A 28 0.35 -1.08 -13.15
C ILE A 28 1.80 -1.54 -13.26
N GLU A 29 2.73 -0.88 -12.57
CA GLU A 29 4.14 -1.27 -12.57
C GLU A 29 4.34 -2.65 -11.95
N VAL A 30 3.71 -2.90 -10.80
CA VAL A 30 3.78 -4.21 -10.14
C VAL A 30 3.14 -5.31 -11.00
N LYS A 31 1.98 -5.02 -11.63
CA LYS A 31 1.32 -5.92 -12.58
C LYS A 31 2.24 -6.27 -13.75
N LYS A 32 2.98 -5.31 -14.31
CA LYS A 32 3.98 -5.56 -15.36
C LYS A 32 5.15 -6.41 -14.85
N MET A 33 5.66 -6.13 -13.64
CA MET A 33 6.79 -6.89 -13.07
C MET A 33 6.49 -8.38 -12.90
N VAL A 34 5.24 -8.73 -12.61
CA VAL A 34 4.84 -10.14 -12.45
C VAL A 34 4.28 -10.77 -13.73
N GLY A 35 4.30 -10.05 -14.87
CA GLY A 35 3.82 -10.56 -16.16
C GLY A 35 2.30 -10.67 -16.24
N GLY A 36 1.58 -9.78 -15.56
CA GLY A 36 0.12 -9.75 -15.54
C GLY A 36 -0.54 -10.82 -14.68
N PHE A 37 -1.87 -10.83 -14.70
CA PHE A 37 -2.71 -11.76 -13.94
C PHE A 37 -3.69 -12.54 -14.83
N ASP A 38 -3.48 -12.49 -16.15
CA ASP A 38 -4.29 -13.24 -17.11
C ASP A 38 -4.14 -14.75 -16.87
N GLY A 39 -5.27 -15.45 -16.76
CA GLY A 39 -5.29 -16.88 -16.43
C GLY A 39 -4.99 -17.20 -14.96
N SER A 40 -4.79 -16.20 -14.09
CA SER A 40 -4.68 -16.40 -12.64
C SER A 40 -6.05 -16.56 -11.98
N LEU A 41 -6.09 -17.21 -10.81
CA LEU A 41 -7.28 -17.31 -9.96
C LEU A 41 -7.84 -15.93 -9.56
N ILE A 42 -7.01 -14.89 -9.58
CA ILE A 42 -7.39 -13.54 -9.24
C ILE A 42 -7.83 -12.69 -10.45
N PHE A 43 -7.86 -13.22 -11.68
CA PHE A 43 -8.16 -12.45 -12.89
C PHE A 43 -9.45 -11.59 -12.79
N THR A 44 -10.55 -12.20 -12.36
CA THR A 44 -11.83 -11.48 -12.20
C THR A 44 -11.74 -10.37 -11.16
N LEU A 45 -11.01 -10.61 -10.07
CA LEU A 45 -10.82 -9.65 -8.99
C LEU A 45 -9.89 -8.51 -9.43
N ASP A 46 -8.82 -8.85 -10.14
CA ASP A 46 -7.84 -7.95 -10.73
C ASP A 46 -8.47 -6.97 -11.71
N SER A 47 -9.40 -7.44 -12.55
CA SER A 47 -10.13 -6.60 -13.49
C SER A 47 -10.95 -5.52 -12.77
N ARG A 48 -11.73 -5.91 -11.76
CA ARG A 48 -12.55 -4.97 -10.95
C ARG A 48 -11.68 -3.97 -10.19
N ILE A 49 -10.56 -4.43 -9.64
CA ILE A 49 -9.60 -3.58 -8.93
C ILE A 49 -8.95 -2.58 -9.90
N SER A 50 -8.53 -3.02 -11.08
CA SER A 50 -7.95 -2.15 -12.12
C SER A 50 -8.90 -1.01 -12.48
N GLU A 51 -10.18 -1.34 -12.68
CA GLU A 51 -11.22 -0.37 -13.01
C GLU A 51 -11.42 0.64 -11.89
N GLY A 52 -11.63 0.18 -10.65
CA GLY A 52 -11.83 1.09 -9.52
C GLY A 52 -10.60 1.92 -9.14
N LEU A 53 -9.38 1.42 -9.38
CA LEU A 53 -8.15 2.21 -9.20
C LEU A 53 -8.03 3.29 -10.28
N GLY A 54 -8.42 2.99 -11.52
CA GLY A 54 -8.46 3.97 -12.62
C GLY A 54 -9.43 5.11 -12.34
N ASP A 55 -10.60 4.78 -11.79
CA ASP A 55 -11.63 5.76 -11.43
C ASP A 55 -11.39 6.47 -10.09
N LYS A 56 -10.25 6.19 -9.42
CA LYS A 56 -9.93 6.67 -8.07
C LYS A 56 -11.02 6.37 -7.03
N SER A 57 -11.84 5.35 -7.27
CA SER A 57 -12.91 4.93 -6.35
C SER A 57 -12.34 4.11 -5.19
N PHE A 58 -11.19 3.47 -5.38
CA PHE A 58 -10.44 2.84 -4.31
C PHE A 58 -9.43 3.82 -3.70
N MET A 59 -9.80 4.40 -2.56
CA MET A 59 -8.92 5.17 -1.69
C MET A 59 -8.97 4.61 -0.28
N LEU A 60 -7.85 4.65 0.43
CA LEU A 60 -7.84 4.35 1.85
C LEU A 60 -8.66 5.41 2.59
N LYS A 61 -9.43 4.96 3.58
CA LYS A 61 -10.31 5.84 4.36
C LYS A 61 -9.50 6.95 5.03
N GLU A 62 -8.34 6.61 5.58
CA GLU A 62 -7.45 7.54 6.27
C GLU A 62 -6.88 8.60 5.31
N VAL A 63 -6.53 8.21 4.08
CA VAL A 63 -6.09 9.14 3.03
C VAL A 63 -7.22 10.07 2.63
N LYS A 64 -8.44 9.53 2.47
CA LYS A 64 -9.63 10.33 2.19
C LYS A 64 -9.90 11.34 3.33
N GLU A 65 -9.88 10.91 4.59
CA GLU A 65 -10.15 11.77 5.73
C GLU A 65 -9.14 12.93 5.84
N VAL A 66 -7.87 12.66 5.56
CA VAL A 66 -6.82 13.71 5.49
C VAL A 66 -7.11 14.68 4.36
N ASN A 67 -7.42 14.20 3.15
CA ASN A 67 -7.75 15.07 2.02
C ASN A 67 -8.99 15.92 2.29
N ASP A 68 -10.07 15.33 2.81
CA ASP A 68 -11.31 16.04 3.17
C ASP A 68 -11.02 17.14 4.22
N ALA A 69 -10.09 16.90 5.15
CA ALA A 69 -9.67 17.90 6.13
C ALA A 69 -8.81 19.03 5.53
N VAL A 70 -7.98 18.71 4.53
CA VAL A 70 -7.24 19.73 3.76
C VAL A 70 -8.23 20.63 3.02
N ASP A 71 -9.21 20.07 2.32
CA ASP A 71 -10.23 20.84 1.59
C ASP A 71 -11.03 21.72 2.55
N SER A 72 -11.40 21.19 3.72
CA SER A 72 -12.09 21.94 4.78
C SER A 72 -11.28 23.16 5.26
N ILE A 73 -9.95 23.06 5.33
CA ILE A 73 -9.08 24.20 5.69
C ILE A 73 -8.98 25.23 4.57
N LEU A 74 -8.95 24.78 3.30
CA LEU A 74 -8.92 25.70 2.15
C LEU A 74 -10.21 26.52 2.06
N GLU A 75 -11.35 25.92 2.42
CA GLU A 75 -12.67 26.56 2.38
C GLU A 75 -13.01 27.33 3.67
N ALA A 76 -12.27 27.11 4.76
CA ALA A 76 -12.55 27.71 6.07
C ALA A 76 -12.35 29.24 6.08
N SER A 77 -13.29 29.94 6.73
CA SER A 77 -13.09 31.35 7.10
C SER A 77 -12.06 31.48 8.23
N ASP A 78 -11.45 32.66 8.38
CA ASP A 78 -10.40 32.90 9.38
C ASP A 78 -10.83 32.58 10.83
N GLU A 79 -12.13 32.69 11.14
CA GLU A 79 -12.68 32.42 12.47
C GLU A 79 -12.67 30.93 12.84
N VAL A 80 -12.90 30.04 11.88
CA VAL A 80 -12.95 28.57 12.09
C VAL A 80 -11.70 27.85 11.62
N LYS A 81 -10.79 28.55 10.93
CA LYS A 81 -9.54 28.01 10.37
C LYS A 81 -8.64 27.34 11.41
N ARG A 82 -8.62 27.85 12.65
CA ARG A 82 -7.84 27.26 13.75
C ARG A 82 -8.35 25.86 14.11
N ASP A 83 -9.67 25.68 14.15
CA ASP A 83 -10.25 24.39 14.52
C ASP A 83 -10.12 23.38 13.38
N ALA A 84 -10.31 23.82 12.13
CA ALA A 84 -10.03 23.01 10.94
C ALA A 84 -8.56 22.55 10.89
N ALA A 85 -7.61 23.45 11.22
CA ALA A 85 -6.18 23.11 11.30
C ALA A 85 -5.87 22.02 12.35
N LYS A 86 -6.50 22.09 13.54
CA LYS A 86 -6.36 21.04 14.57
C LYS A 86 -6.96 19.70 14.14
N GLU A 87 -8.05 19.73 13.39
CA GLU A 87 -8.65 18.50 12.85
C GLU A 87 -7.72 17.83 11.83
N LEU A 88 -7.14 18.61 10.91
CA LEU A 88 -6.14 18.11 9.97
C LEU A 88 -4.94 17.53 10.70
N GLU A 89 -4.40 18.24 11.70
CA GLU A 89 -3.27 17.75 12.51
C GLU A 89 -3.60 16.39 13.15
N THR A 90 -4.80 16.26 13.74
CA THR A 90 -5.25 15.01 14.36
C THR A 90 -5.35 13.86 13.35
N LYS A 91 -5.95 14.11 12.19
CA LYS A 91 -6.11 13.10 11.14
C LYS A 91 -4.76 12.70 10.52
N LEU A 92 -3.88 13.67 10.31
CA LEU A 92 -2.53 13.44 9.80
C LEU A 92 -1.69 12.62 10.78
N ASN A 93 -1.76 12.92 12.08
CA ASN A 93 -1.05 12.14 13.10
C ASN A 93 -1.51 10.69 13.13
N LYS A 94 -2.82 10.42 13.08
CA LYS A 94 -3.35 9.05 12.99
C LYS A 94 -2.87 8.32 11.73
N PHE A 95 -2.82 9.01 10.59
CA PHE A 95 -2.30 8.43 9.35
C PHE A 95 -0.81 8.05 9.47
N VAL A 96 0.00 8.94 10.06
CA VAL A 96 1.42 8.68 10.32
C VAL A 96 1.61 7.49 11.27
N GLU A 97 0.86 7.44 12.38
CA GLU A 97 0.89 6.31 13.32
C GLU A 97 0.60 4.97 12.61
N GLY A 98 -0.44 4.92 11.78
CA GLY A 98 -0.75 3.74 10.97
C GLY A 98 0.37 3.37 10.00
N SER A 99 0.98 4.37 9.35
CA SER A 99 2.12 4.16 8.44
C SER A 99 3.35 3.60 9.16
N ASP A 100 3.64 4.08 10.38
CA ASP A 100 4.75 3.60 11.19
C ASP A 100 4.55 2.14 11.64
N VAL A 101 3.31 1.74 11.96
CA VAL A 101 2.98 0.33 12.24
C VAL A 101 3.27 -0.54 11.02
N VAL A 102 2.78 -0.15 9.83
CA VAL A 102 3.03 -0.91 8.59
C VAL A 102 4.53 -1.00 8.29
N LYS A 103 5.27 0.09 8.47
CA LYS A 103 6.73 0.13 8.29
C LYS A 103 7.44 -0.83 9.25
N ALA A 104 7.01 -0.90 10.50
CA ALA A 104 7.58 -1.81 11.49
C ALA A 104 7.32 -3.28 11.11
N GLU A 105 6.08 -3.62 10.74
CA GLU A 105 5.72 -4.98 10.31
C GLU A 105 6.50 -5.40 9.04
N MET A 106 6.62 -4.51 8.06
CA MET A 106 7.38 -4.76 6.85
C MET A 106 8.87 -4.96 7.18
N GLY A 107 9.44 -4.16 8.09
CA GLY A 107 10.82 -4.32 8.56
C GLY A 107 11.09 -5.65 9.25
N ASP A 108 10.16 -6.12 10.10
CA ASP A 108 10.24 -7.44 10.74
C ASP A 108 10.16 -8.58 9.71
N LEU A 109 9.23 -8.48 8.76
CA LEU A 109 9.10 -9.47 7.68
C LEU A 109 10.38 -9.55 6.83
N PHE A 110 10.94 -8.41 6.42
CA PHE A 110 12.21 -8.38 5.69
C PHE A 110 13.35 -9.00 6.49
N SER A 111 13.42 -8.70 7.79
CA SER A 111 14.44 -9.27 8.69
C SER A 111 14.33 -10.79 8.76
N LYS A 112 13.11 -11.34 8.88
CA LYS A 112 12.83 -12.78 8.86
C LYS A 112 13.24 -13.44 7.54
N VAL A 113 12.86 -12.84 6.41
CA VAL A 113 13.23 -13.34 5.06
C VAL A 113 14.74 -13.36 4.88
N MET A 114 15.43 -12.28 5.28
CA MET A 114 16.89 -12.19 5.18
C MET A 114 17.58 -13.21 6.09
N ALA A 115 17.08 -13.42 7.31
CA ALA A 115 17.60 -14.46 8.20
C ALA A 115 17.46 -15.87 7.61
N GLN A 116 16.30 -16.18 6.99
CA GLN A 116 16.09 -17.46 6.30
C GLN A 116 17.04 -17.62 5.10
N ARG A 117 17.19 -16.57 4.28
CA ARG A 117 18.13 -16.57 3.16
C ARG A 117 19.57 -16.84 3.62
N THR A 118 20.03 -16.16 4.66
CA THR A 118 21.38 -16.36 5.21
C THR A 118 21.57 -17.81 5.69
N LYS A 119 20.61 -18.37 6.43
CA LYS A 119 20.64 -19.77 6.87
C LYS A 119 20.76 -20.74 5.70
N LEU A 120 20.00 -20.53 4.63
CA LEU A 120 20.07 -21.38 3.42
C LEU A 120 21.45 -21.29 2.74
N ILE A 121 22.01 -20.09 2.59
CA ILE A 121 23.35 -19.90 2.02
C ILE A 121 24.40 -20.62 2.86
N ASP A 122 24.33 -20.50 4.18
CA ASP A 122 25.29 -21.15 5.08
C ASP A 122 25.17 -22.67 5.06
N GLN A 123 23.96 -23.21 4.87
CA GLN A 123 23.76 -24.65 4.67
C GLN A 123 24.39 -25.13 3.36
N LEU A 124 24.20 -24.40 2.26
CA LEU A 124 24.81 -24.74 0.97
C LEU A 124 26.34 -24.68 1.03
N ARG A 125 26.92 -23.68 1.70
CA ARG A 125 28.37 -23.57 1.91
C ARG A 125 28.98 -24.69 2.76
N LYS A 126 28.18 -25.41 3.54
CA LYS A 126 28.66 -26.58 4.31
C LYS A 126 28.62 -27.87 3.49
N GLN A 127 27.97 -27.87 2.34
CA GLN A 127 27.83 -29.02 1.43
C GLN A 127 28.84 -28.99 0.28
N TYR A 128 29.55 -27.88 0.09
CA TYR A 128 30.66 -27.68 -0.86
C TYR A 128 31.90 -27.27 -0.09
#